data_AF-A0A3D4U714-F1
#
_entry.id   AF-A0A3D4U714-F1
#
_cell.length_a   1.000
_cell.length_b   1.000
_cell.length_c   1.000
_cell.angle_alpha   90.00
_cell.angle_beta   90.00
_cell.angle_gamma   90.00
#
_symmetry.space_group_name_H-M   'P 1'
#
loop_
_entity.id
_entity.type
_entity.pdbx_description
1 polymer ?
#
loop_
_entity_poly.entity_id
_entity_poly.type
_entity_poly.pdbx_seq_one_letter_code
_entity_poly.pdbx_strand_id
1 'polypeptide(L)'
;PVIYGVLIAVAELPPYGMPDNPVHNQVSERYISDALDDTGVLNMVTAIVLDYRAYDTMFETIVLFTATLAVVITLKTRKGEGER
;
A
#
# COMPACT_ATOMS: atom_id res chain seq x y z
N PRO A 1 4.99 17.82 21.98
CA PRO A 1 3.76 17.93 21.15
C PRO A 1 3.47 16.68 20.32
N VAL A 2 4.41 16.19 19.50
CA VAL A 2 4.19 15.02 18.62
C VAL A 2 3.98 13.72 19.42
N ILE A 3 4.85 13.43 20.39
CA ILE A 3 4.72 12.23 21.24
C ILE A 3 3.39 12.21 21.98
N TYR A 4 2.98 13.35 22.54
CA TYR A 4 1.69 13.50 23.21
C TYR A 4 0.51 13.24 22.26
N GLY A 5 0.57 13.77 21.03
CA GLY A 5 -0.45 13.51 20.00
C GLY A 5 -0.52 12.05 19.59
N VAL A 6 0.62 11.37 19.44
CA VAL A 6 0.67 9.94 19.10
C VAL A 6 0.09 9.09 20.24
N LEU A 7 0.39 9.40 21.49
CA LEU A 7 -0.15 8.66 22.65
C LEU A 7 -1.67 8.76 22.74
N ILE A 8 -2.24 9.94 22.50
CA ILE A 8 -3.70 10.11 22.46
C ILE A 8 -4.30 9.36 21.27
N ALA A 9 -3.69 9.44 20.08
CA ALA A 9 -4.18 8.72 18.90
C ALA A 9 -4.21 7.20 19.10
N VAL A 10 -3.20 6.64 19.77
CA VAL A 10 -3.16 5.21 20.10
C VAL A 10 -4.20 4.84 21.16
N ALA A 11 -4.43 5.70 22.16
CA ALA A 11 -5.42 5.48 23.21
C ALA A 11 -6.86 5.48 22.67
N GLU A 12 -7.13 6.22 21.59
CA GLU A 12 -8.44 6.35 20.93
C GLU A 12 -8.68 5.30 19.82
N LEU A 13 -7.77 4.33 19.63
CA LEU A 13 -8.00 3.27 18.65
C LEU A 13 -9.17 2.38 19.09
N PRO A 14 -10.03 1.95 18.14
CA PRO A 14 -11.12 1.04 18.45
C PRO A 14 -10.60 -0.27 19.07
N PRO A 15 -11.27 -0.80 20.10
CA PRO A 15 -10.86 -2.04 20.76
C PRO A 15 -10.99 -3.25 19.82
N TYR A 16 -10.11 -4.23 19.97
CA TYR A 16 -10.10 -5.41 19.11
C TYR A 16 -11.36 -6.26 19.25
N GLY A 17 -11.82 -6.83 18.13
CA GLY A 17 -12.89 -7.85 18.10
C GLY A 17 -14.30 -7.34 18.36
N MET A 18 -14.51 -6.01 18.45
CA MET A 18 -15.86 -5.46 18.53
C MET A 18 -16.54 -5.46 17.15
N PRO A 19 -17.75 -6.02 17.01
CA PRO A 19 -18.48 -6.05 15.74
C PRO A 19 -18.77 -4.66 15.16
N ASP A 20 -18.97 -3.67 16.03
CA ASP A 20 -19.27 -2.29 15.66
C ASP A 20 -18.03 -1.46 15.31
N ASN A 21 -16.85 -2.08 15.19
CA ASN A 21 -15.64 -1.38 14.81
C ASN A 21 -15.77 -0.80 13.40
N PRO A 22 -15.24 0.43 13.16
CA PRO A 22 -15.37 1.11 11.88
C PRO A 22 -14.71 0.38 10.68
N VAL A 23 -13.84 -0.60 10.97
CA VAL A 23 -13.22 -1.47 9.96
C VAL A 23 -14.21 -2.50 9.38
N HIS A 24 -15.26 -2.85 10.11
CA HIS A 24 -16.34 -3.74 9.66
C HIS A 24 -17.37 -2.92 8.90
N ASN A 25 -17.09 -2.68 7.64
CA ASN A 25 -17.95 -1.89 6.75
C ASN A 25 -18.26 -2.67 5.47
N GLN A 26 -19.08 -2.06 4.61
CA GLN A 26 -19.56 -2.64 3.36
C GLN A 26 -18.43 -3.04 2.40
N VAL A 27 -17.29 -2.34 2.45
CA VAL A 27 -16.13 -2.65 1.60
C VAL A 27 -15.45 -3.93 2.08
N SER A 28 -15.21 -4.04 3.39
CA SER A 28 -14.66 -5.26 4.00
C SER A 28 -15.58 -6.45 3.76
N GLU A 29 -16.90 -6.26 3.87
CA GLU A 29 -17.91 -7.28 3.58
C GLU A 29 -17.85 -7.73 2.12
N ARG A 30 -17.86 -6.80 1.16
CA ARG A 30 -17.76 -7.08 -0.28
C ARG A 30 -16.50 -7.88 -0.64
N TYR A 31 -15.35 -7.49 -0.09
CA TYR A 31 -14.10 -8.20 -0.32
C TYR A 31 -14.12 -9.62 0.25
N ILE A 32 -14.85 -9.85 1.34
CA ILE A 32 -14.94 -11.17 1.96
C ILE A 32 -15.91 -12.08 1.20
N SER A 33 -17.08 -11.57 0.84
CA SER A 33 -18.15 -12.39 0.25
C SER A 33 -18.01 -12.57 -1.26
N ASP A 34 -17.62 -11.53 -1.98
CA ASP A 34 -17.84 -11.45 -3.43
C ASP A 34 -16.54 -11.39 -4.25
N ALA A 35 -15.37 -11.36 -3.59
CA ALA A 35 -14.08 -11.25 -4.30
C ALA A 35 -13.85 -12.37 -5.31
N LEU A 36 -14.28 -13.60 -5.01
CA LEU A 36 -14.15 -14.72 -5.95
C LEU A 36 -15.04 -14.53 -7.18
N ASP A 37 -16.28 -14.08 -7.00
CA ASP A 37 -17.23 -13.89 -8.10
C ASP A 37 -16.85 -12.67 -8.96
N ASP A 38 -16.33 -11.60 -8.33
CA ASP A 38 -15.92 -10.37 -9.01
C ASP A 38 -14.64 -10.51 -9.82
N THR A 39 -13.67 -11.31 -9.34
CA THR A 39 -12.30 -11.34 -9.89
C THR A 39 -11.89 -12.72 -10.43
N GLY A 40 -12.56 -13.79 -10.02
CA GLY A 40 -12.16 -15.17 -10.32
C GLY A 40 -10.91 -15.64 -9.56
N VAL A 41 -10.36 -14.82 -8.66
CA VAL A 41 -9.14 -15.12 -7.91
C VAL A 41 -9.49 -15.73 -6.55
N LEU A 42 -8.99 -16.95 -6.30
CA LEU A 42 -9.22 -17.67 -5.04
C LEU A 42 -8.55 -17.00 -3.83
N ASN A 43 -7.45 -16.26 -4.05
CA ASN A 43 -6.77 -15.54 -3.00
C ASN A 43 -7.34 -14.12 -2.87
N MET A 44 -8.11 -13.88 -1.82
CA MET A 44 -8.71 -12.59 -1.50
C MET A 44 -7.69 -11.45 -1.43
N VAL A 45 -6.50 -11.67 -0.87
CA VAL A 45 -5.47 -10.62 -0.77
C VAL A 45 -4.97 -10.24 -2.15
N THR A 46 -4.73 -11.23 -3.01
CA THR A 46 -4.34 -10.98 -4.41
C THR A 46 -5.44 -10.25 -5.17
N ALA A 47 -6.70 -10.67 -5.01
CA ALA A 47 -7.87 -10.00 -5.60
C ALA A 47 -7.97 -8.53 -5.16
N ILE A 48 -7.76 -8.23 -3.87
CA ILE A 48 -7.78 -6.85 -3.37
C ILE A 48 -6.65 -6.03 -4.00
N VAL A 49 -5.43 -6.54 -4.00
CA VAL A 49 -4.24 -5.78 -4.43
C VAL A 49 -4.21 -5.59 -5.95
N LEU A 50 -4.57 -6.61 -6.73
CA LEU A 50 -4.41 -6.60 -8.18
C LEU A 50 -5.69 -6.28 -8.96
N ASP A 51 -6.89 -6.49 -8.39
CA ASP A 51 -8.15 -6.22 -9.08
C ASP A 51 -8.87 -5.01 -8.46
N TYR A 52 -9.24 -5.05 -7.17
CA TYR A 52 -9.99 -3.95 -6.55
C TYR A 52 -9.17 -2.67 -6.36
N ARG A 53 -7.88 -2.79 -6.02
CA ARG A 53 -6.97 -1.67 -5.73
C ARG A 53 -5.74 -1.67 -6.65
N ALA A 54 -5.93 -2.15 -7.88
CA ALA A 54 -4.88 -2.26 -8.90
C ALA A 54 -4.08 -0.96 -9.10
N TYR A 55 -4.74 0.20 -9.02
CA TYR A 55 -4.09 1.50 -9.21
C TYR A 55 -3.10 1.86 -8.09
N ASP A 56 -3.40 1.51 -6.84
CA ASP A 56 -2.47 1.78 -5.72
C ASP A 56 -1.16 1.01 -5.94
N THR A 57 -1.25 -0.26 -6.34
CA THR A 57 -0.07 -1.09 -6.65
C THR A 57 0.60 -0.70 -7.96
N MET A 58 -0.16 -0.31 -8.99
CA MET A 58 0.43 0.20 -10.24
C MET A 58 1.30 1.43 -9.97
N PHE A 59 0.80 2.39 -9.19
CA PHE A 59 1.60 3.56 -8.84
C PHE A 59 2.76 3.26 -7.89
N GLU A 60 2.62 2.29 -6.98
CA GLU A 60 3.75 1.78 -6.19
C GLU A 60 4.88 1.28 -7.11
N THR A 61 4.56 0.46 -8.13
CA THR A 61 5.57 -0.04 -9.07
C THR A 61 6.18 1.08 -9.92
N ILE A 62 5.41 2.10 -10.31
CA ILE A 62 5.92 3.27 -11.03
C ILE A 62 6.90 4.06 -10.16
N VAL A 63 6.58 4.29 -8.88
CA VAL A 63 7.48 4.96 -7.94
C VAL A 63 8.78 4.17 -7.76
N LEU A 64 8.71 2.85 -7.57
CA LEU A 64 9.92 2.02 -7.45
C LEU A 64 10.75 1.99 -8.73
N PHE A 65 10.10 1.94 -9.90
CA PHE A 65 10.77 1.99 -11.19
C PHE A 65 11.51 3.32 -11.39
N THR A 66 10.83 4.44 -11.14
CA THR A 66 11.44 5.78 -11.25
C THR A 66 12.58 5.97 -10.25
N ALA A 67 12.43 5.51 -9.01
CA ALA A 67 13.51 5.54 -8.02
C ALA A 67 14.73 4.74 -8.47
N THR A 68 14.52 3.54 -9.01
CA THR A 68 15.60 2.70 -9.56
C THR A 68 16.30 3.38 -10.74
N LEU A 69 15.54 3.98 -11.66
CA LEU A 69 16.08 4.73 -12.79
C LEU A 69 16.91 5.93 -12.31
N ALA A 70 16.44 6.68 -11.31
CA ALA A 70 17.17 7.79 -10.72
C ALA A 70 18.53 7.36 -10.15
N VAL A 71 18.58 6.21 -9.46
CA VAL A 71 19.84 5.63 -8.95
C VAL A 71 20.78 5.27 -10.10
N VAL A 72 20.30 4.60 -11.15
CA VAL A 72 21.11 4.23 -12.32
C VAL A 72 21.69 5.46 -13.02
N ILE A 73 20.89 6.50 -13.24
CA ILE A 73 21.33 7.75 -13.84
C ILE A 73 22.41 8.42 -12.97
N THR A 74 22.17 8.52 -11.65
CA THR A 74 23.10 9.13 -10.70
C THR A 74 24.46 8.42 -10.70
N LEU A 75 24.48 7.09 -10.73
CA LEU A 75 25.71 6.31 -10.77
C LEU A 75 26.43 6.40 -12.12
N LYS A 76 25.69 6.48 -13.24
CA LYS A 76 26.26 6.55 -14.60
C LYS A 76 27.00 7.87 -14.85
N THR A 77 26.56 8.98 -14.26
CA THR A 77 27.15 10.31 -14.45
C THR A 77 28.56 10.45 -13.85
N ARG A 78 29.02 9.48 -13.04
CA ARG A 78 30.34 9.55 -12.37
C ARG A 78 31.51 8.96 -13.19
N LYS A 79 31.28 8.40 -14.39
CA LYS A 79 32.34 7.84 -15.26
C LYS A 79 32.88 8.85 -16.29
N GLY A 80 33.12 10.09 -15.88
CA GLY A 80 33.58 11.17 -16.76
C GLY A 80 34.48 12.25 -16.14
N GLU A 81 34.83 12.15 -14.85
CA GLU A 81 35.70 13.11 -14.15
C GLU A 81 36.91 12.39 -13.53
N GLY A 82 37.62 11.61 -14.34
CA GLY A 82 38.86 10.92 -13.94
C GLY A 82 39.94 10.90 -15.03
N GLU A 83 39.77 11.63 -16.13
CA GLU A 83 40.77 11.78 -17.18
C GLU A 83 40.79 13.21 -17.72
N ARG A 84 41.04 14.21 -16.85
CA ARG A 84 41.70 15.49 -17.19
C ARG A 84 42.44 16.02 -15.97
#